data_AF-U1PZ93-F1
#
_entry.id   AF-U1PZ93-F1
#
_cell.length_a   1.000
_cell.length_b   1.000
_cell.length_c   1.000
_cell.angle_alpha   90.00
_cell.angle_beta   90.00
_cell.angle_gamma   90.00
#
_symmetry.space_group_name_H-M   'P 1'
#
loop_
_entity.id
_entity.type
_entity.pdbx_description
1 polymer ?
#
loop_
_entity_poly.entity_id
_entity_poly.type
_entity_poly.pdbx_seq_one_letter_code
_entity_poly.pdbx_strand_id
1 'polypeptide(L)'
;MLVTITLQAVLFLALFIALVAVALRDVLNSIIAFAVFSFAVAITWVLFAAPDVALTEAAVGAGITTILFLVTIARTVRPSSEELFESIGWRGGVLAVALMGLLVVTVPSLPAIGSTSAPIATAELTNYYLENADTETGVKNVVTAILVAYRGFDTLGEATVVITAGLAALIVLRQETFL
;
A
#
# COMPACT_ATOMS: atom_id res chain seq x y z
N MET A 1 15.00 19.23 9.38
CA MET A 1 14.04 20.29 8.97
C MET A 1 13.56 20.09 7.54
N LEU A 2 14.44 20.08 6.52
CA LEU A 2 14.02 19.86 5.12
C LEU A 2 13.30 18.51 4.90
N VAL A 3 13.87 17.40 5.38
CA VAL A 3 13.25 16.06 5.27
C VAL A 3 11.86 16.02 5.91
N THR A 4 11.68 16.68 7.06
CA THR A 4 10.40 16.77 7.77
C THR A 4 9.36 17.55 6.95
N ILE A 5 9.76 18.67 6.34
CA ILE A 5 8.89 19.47 5.48
C ILE A 5 8.51 18.68 4.21
N THR A 6 9.47 18.01 3.58
CA THR A 6 9.22 17.15 2.42
C THR A 6 8.25 16.03 2.76
N LEU A 7 8.44 15.36 3.89
CA LEU A 7 7.54 14.31 4.37
C LEU A 7 6.11 14.85 4.58
N GLN A 8 5.96 15.98 5.28
CA GLN A 8 4.66 16.61 5.48
C GLN A 8 3.99 17.00 4.16
N ALA A 9 4.75 17.55 3.21
CA ALA A 9 4.25 17.91 1.89
C ALA A 9 3.78 16.68 1.09
N VAL A 10 4.54 15.58 1.10
CA VAL A 10 4.18 14.34 0.43
C VAL A 10 2.96 13.70 1.07
N LEU A 11 2.86 13.67 2.40
CA LEU A 11 1.69 13.16 3.12
C LEU A 11 0.44 14.01 2.86
N PHE A 12 0.58 15.33 2.85
CA PHE A 12 -0.50 16.23 2.49
C PHE A 12 -0.97 15.99 1.04
N LEU A 13 -0.02 15.86 0.11
CA LEU A 13 -0.32 15.51 -1.27
C LEU A 13 -1.06 14.17 -1.36
N ALA A 14 -0.58 13.13 -0.68
CA ALA A 14 -1.23 11.82 -0.67
C ALA A 14 -2.67 11.91 -0.14
N LEU A 15 -2.90 12.59 0.98
CA LEU A 15 -4.24 12.80 1.53
C LEU A 15 -5.15 13.59 0.56
N PHE A 16 -4.61 14.65 -0.05
CA PHE A 16 -5.35 15.44 -1.03
C PHE A 16 -5.75 14.60 -2.25
N ILE A 17 -4.82 13.83 -2.82
CA ILE A 17 -5.09 12.97 -3.98
C ILE A 17 -6.06 11.85 -3.62
N ALA A 18 -5.99 11.29 -2.40
CA ALA A 18 -6.96 10.31 -1.94
C ALA A 18 -8.39 10.88 -1.89
N LEU A 19 -8.55 12.11 -1.39
CA LEU A 19 -9.86 12.80 -1.39
C LEU A 19 -10.35 13.08 -2.80
N VAL A 20 -9.46 13.53 -3.70
CA VAL A 20 -9.79 13.74 -5.11
C VAL A 20 -10.22 12.44 -5.78
N ALA A 21 -9.50 11.33 -5.56
CA ALA A 21 -9.80 10.02 -6.15
C ALA A 21 -11.21 9.53 -5.79
N VAL A 22 -11.66 9.79 -4.55
CA VAL A 22 -13.01 9.45 -4.07
C VAL A 22 -14.08 10.38 -4.64
N ALA A 23 -13.76 11.66 -4.83
CA ALA A 23 -14.70 12.64 -5.35
C ALA A 23 -14.91 12.51 -6.87
N LEU A 24 -13.94 11.95 -7.60
CA LEU A 24 -14.01 11.79 -9.05
C LEU A 24 -15.11 10.80 -9.45
N ARG A 25 -15.96 11.23 -10.39
CA ARG A 25 -17.01 10.39 -10.96
C ARG A 25 -16.49 9.42 -12.01
N ASP A 26 -15.46 9.84 -12.72
CA ASP A 26 -14.88 9.08 -13.80
C ASP A 26 -13.88 8.05 -13.29
N VAL A 27 -14.18 6.77 -13.51
CA VAL A 27 -13.36 5.64 -13.03
C VAL A 27 -11.92 5.69 -13.56
N LEU A 28 -11.70 6.14 -14.80
CA LEU A 28 -10.34 6.27 -15.34
C LEU A 28 -9.56 7.34 -14.58
N ASN A 29 -10.18 8.49 -14.32
CA ASN A 29 -9.55 9.55 -13.55
C ASN A 29 -9.29 9.11 -12.10
N SER A 30 -10.22 8.35 -11.49
CA SER A 30 -10.02 7.78 -10.15
C SER A 30 -8.86 6.77 -10.12
N ILE A 31 -8.71 5.93 -11.15
CA ILE A 31 -7.58 4.99 -11.28
C ILE A 31 -6.25 5.75 -11.38
N ILE A 32 -6.19 6.79 -12.21
CA ILE A 32 -4.98 7.62 -12.36
C ILE A 32 -4.66 8.32 -11.04
N ALA A 33 -5.64 8.92 -10.37
CA ALA A 33 -5.47 9.55 -9.07
C ALA A 33 -4.99 8.54 -8.02
N PHE A 34 -5.55 7.33 -8.00
CA PHE A 34 -5.13 6.25 -7.09
C PHE A 34 -3.67 5.81 -7.34
N ALA A 35 -3.23 5.75 -8.60
CA ALA A 35 -1.84 5.46 -8.95
C ALA A 35 -0.88 6.55 -8.41
N VAL A 36 -1.25 7.83 -8.56
CA VAL A 36 -0.48 8.96 -8.02
C VAL A 36 -0.43 8.92 -6.49
N PHE A 37 -1.54 8.58 -5.83
CA PHE A 37 -1.59 8.37 -4.39
C PHE A 37 -0.61 7.28 -3.94
N SER A 38 -0.66 6.09 -4.55
CA SER A 38 0.23 4.98 -4.21
C SER A 38 1.71 5.34 -4.46
N PHE A 39 2.00 6.08 -5.54
CA PHE A 39 3.36 6.56 -5.80
C PHE A 39 3.84 7.58 -4.73
N ALA A 40 2.96 8.46 -4.24
CA ALA A 40 3.28 9.35 -3.12
C ALA A 40 3.54 8.58 -1.81
N VAL A 41 2.82 7.48 -1.57
CA VAL A 41 3.09 6.56 -0.45
C VAL A 41 4.45 5.87 -0.63
N ALA A 42 4.82 5.43 -1.84
CA ALA A 42 6.14 4.88 -2.12
C ALA A 42 7.27 5.88 -1.79
N ILE A 43 7.11 7.15 -2.16
CA ILE A 43 8.06 8.22 -1.79
C ILE A 43 8.15 8.37 -0.27
N THR A 44 7.03 8.27 0.45
CA THR A 44 7.00 8.32 1.91
C THR A 44 7.89 7.22 2.52
N TRP A 45 7.85 5.99 1.98
CA TRP A 45 8.73 4.91 2.41
C TRP A 45 10.21 5.17 2.13
N VAL A 46 10.54 5.80 1.00
CA VAL A 46 11.92 6.24 0.73
C VAL A 46 12.39 7.25 1.77
N LEU A 47 11.54 8.21 2.15
CA LEU A 47 11.85 9.20 3.18
C LEU A 47 12.03 8.58 4.58
N PHE A 48 11.38 7.43 4.84
CA PHE A 48 11.58 6.62 6.04
C PHE A 48 12.75 5.63 5.94
N ALA A 49 13.57 5.71 4.88
CA ALA A 49 14.69 4.80 4.64
C ALA A 49 14.29 3.32 4.56
N ALA A 50 13.09 3.04 4.02
CA ALA A 50 12.59 1.70 3.76
C ALA A 50 12.53 1.42 2.24
N PRO A 51 13.68 1.24 1.56
CA PRO A 51 13.73 1.12 0.09
C PRO A 51 13.00 -0.13 -0.45
N ASP A 52 13.07 -1.26 0.27
CA ASP A 52 12.42 -2.51 -0.16
C ASP A 52 10.89 -2.37 -0.13
N VAL A 53 10.35 -1.70 0.90
CA VAL A 53 8.93 -1.38 1.01
C VAL A 53 8.52 -0.35 -0.05
N ALA A 54 9.36 0.66 -0.29
CA ALA A 54 9.10 1.65 -1.34
C ALA A 54 9.03 1.02 -2.73
N LEU A 55 9.92 0.08 -3.04
CA LEU A 55 9.96 -0.61 -4.33
C LEU A 55 8.72 -1.49 -4.53
N THR A 56 8.31 -2.22 -3.50
CA THR A 56 7.10 -3.07 -3.56
C THR A 56 5.84 -2.23 -3.70
N GLU A 57 5.71 -1.11 -2.98
CA GLU A 57 4.60 -0.18 -3.13
C GLU A 57 4.54 0.42 -4.54
N ALA A 58 5.68 0.89 -5.07
CA ALA A 58 5.74 1.44 -6.42
C ALA A 58 5.40 0.41 -7.50
N ALA A 59 5.91 -0.82 -7.37
CA ALA A 59 5.69 -1.87 -8.35
C ALA A 59 4.25 -2.41 -8.32
N VAL A 60 3.73 -2.71 -7.13
CA VAL A 60 2.43 -3.38 -6.96
C VAL A 60 1.29 -2.37 -6.87
N GLY A 61 1.42 -1.35 -6.02
CA GLY A 61 0.39 -0.35 -5.79
C GLY A 61 0.22 0.59 -6.98
N ALA A 62 1.30 1.28 -7.38
CA ALA A 62 1.23 2.23 -8.49
C ALA A 62 1.30 1.54 -9.87
N GLY A 63 2.01 0.40 -9.98
CA GLY A 63 2.21 -0.32 -11.23
C GLY A 63 1.11 -1.33 -11.55
N ILE A 64 1.22 -2.54 -10.98
CA ILE A 64 0.37 -3.70 -11.32
C ILE A 64 -1.12 -3.39 -11.09
N THR A 65 -1.48 -2.81 -9.94
CA THR A 65 -2.88 -2.52 -9.61
C THR A 65 -3.51 -1.56 -10.62
N THR A 66 -2.79 -0.53 -11.03
CA THR A 66 -3.23 0.40 -12.09
C THR A 66 -3.46 -0.33 -13.40
N ILE A 67 -2.53 -1.19 -13.83
CA ILE A 67 -2.70 -1.98 -15.06
C ILE A 67 -3.93 -2.88 -14.97
N LEU A 68 -4.12 -3.59 -13.85
CA LEU A 68 -5.28 -4.44 -13.64
C LEU A 68 -6.58 -3.64 -13.72
N PHE A 69 -6.67 -2.50 -13.05
CA PHE A 69 -7.85 -1.65 -13.13
C PHE A 69 -8.09 -1.11 -14.54
N LEU A 70 -7.04 -0.68 -15.26
CA LEU A 70 -7.16 -0.24 -16.65
C LEU A 70 -7.67 -1.35 -17.57
N VAL A 71 -7.16 -2.58 -17.42
CA VAL A 71 -7.65 -3.75 -18.18
C VAL A 71 -9.10 -4.06 -17.82
N THR A 72 -9.47 -3.99 -16.55
CA THR A 72 -10.86 -4.18 -16.11
C THR A 72 -11.77 -3.14 -16.76
N ILE A 73 -11.46 -1.84 -16.68
CA ILE A 73 -12.34 -0.82 -17.25
C ILE A 73 -12.39 -0.90 -18.78
N ALA A 74 -11.30 -1.28 -19.44
CA ALA A 74 -11.26 -1.49 -20.89
C ALA A 74 -12.18 -2.64 -21.35
N ARG A 75 -12.55 -3.54 -20.45
CA ARG A 75 -13.45 -4.68 -20.70
C ARG A 75 -14.83 -4.50 -20.09
N THR A 76 -15.15 -3.34 -19.52
CA THR A 76 -16.47 -3.04 -18.93
C THR A 76 -17.11 -1.82 -19.59
N VAL A 77 -18.42 -1.65 -19.41
CA VAL A 77 -19.13 -0.46 -19.91
C VAL A 77 -18.80 0.72 -19.00
N ARG A 78 -18.24 1.79 -19.56
CA ARG A 78 -18.04 3.08 -18.89
C ARG A 78 -19.18 4.03 -19.27
N PRO A 79 -20.10 4.35 -18.35
CA PRO A 79 -21.07 5.40 -18.60
C PRO A 79 -20.32 6.71 -18.80
N SER A 80 -20.46 7.35 -19.97
CA SER A 80 -19.96 8.71 -20.15
C SER A 80 -20.82 9.65 -19.32
N SER A 81 -20.19 10.42 -18.45
CA SER A 81 -20.86 11.41 -17.61
C SER A 81 -20.15 12.74 -17.79
N GLU A 82 -20.89 13.83 -18.01
CA GLU A 82 -20.31 15.17 -18.12
C GLU A 82 -19.92 15.75 -16.74
N GLU A 83 -20.42 15.15 -15.65
CA GLU A 83 -20.08 15.59 -14.30
C GLU A 83 -18.72 15.04 -13.88
N LEU A 84 -17.87 15.93 -13.37
CA LEU A 84 -16.54 15.56 -12.88
C LEU A 84 -16.57 14.92 -11.49
N PHE A 85 -17.58 15.27 -10.68
CA PHE A 85 -17.67 14.87 -9.27
C PHE A 85 -18.91 14.03 -8.99
N GLU A 86 -18.74 12.99 -8.17
CA GLU A 86 -19.82 12.10 -7.74
C GLU A 86 -20.46 12.59 -6.44
N SER A 87 -21.76 12.32 -6.27
CA SER A 87 -22.46 12.64 -5.02
C SER A 87 -22.18 11.57 -3.97
N ILE A 88 -21.63 11.98 -2.82
CA ILE A 88 -21.35 11.03 -1.74
C ILE A 88 -22.66 10.66 -1.05
N GLY A 89 -23.07 9.39 -1.19
CA GLY A 89 -24.23 8.87 -0.49
C GLY A 89 -24.02 8.92 1.03
N TRP A 90 -24.93 9.58 1.76
CA TRP A 90 -24.76 9.84 3.20
C TRP A 90 -24.52 8.57 4.04
N ARG A 91 -25.13 7.44 3.67
CA ARG A 91 -24.92 6.15 4.37
C ARG A 91 -23.48 5.66 4.23
N GLY A 92 -22.93 5.74 3.02
CA GLY A 92 -21.54 5.37 2.74
C GLY A 92 -20.57 6.32 3.43
N GLY A 93 -20.85 7.63 3.37
CA GLY A 93 -20.06 8.64 4.08
C GLY A 93 -20.03 8.43 5.60
N VAL A 94 -21.19 8.19 6.22
CA VAL A 94 -21.28 7.91 7.66
C VAL A 94 -20.51 6.64 8.03
N LEU A 95 -20.65 5.57 7.25
CA LEU A 95 -19.91 4.33 7.50
C LEU A 95 -18.39 4.53 7.38
N ALA A 96 -17.93 5.23 6.34
CA ALA A 96 -16.52 5.53 6.14
C ALA A 96 -15.95 6.39 7.28
N VAL A 97 -16.68 7.41 7.73
CA VAL A 97 -16.30 8.26 8.86
C VAL A 97 -16.30 7.47 10.17
N ALA A 98 -17.27 6.58 10.38
CA ALA A 98 -17.31 5.73 11.57
C ALA A 98 -16.12 4.76 11.62
N LEU A 99 -15.80 4.10 10.49
CA LEU A 99 -14.62 3.23 10.38
C LEU A 99 -13.33 4.01 10.57
N MET A 100 -13.19 5.18 9.94
CA MET A 100 -12.04 6.06 10.12
C MET A 100 -11.90 6.50 11.57
N GLY A 101 -13.00 6.87 12.23
CA GLY A 101 -13.01 7.24 13.65
C GLY A 101 -12.54 6.10 14.53
N LEU A 102 -12.98 4.87 14.28
CA LEU A 102 -12.53 3.69 15.01
C LEU A 102 -11.01 3.47 14.87
N LEU A 103 -10.46 3.65 13.67
CA LEU A 103 -9.02 3.55 13.42
C LEU A 103 -8.25 4.70 14.08
N VAL A 104 -8.76 5.93 14.02
CA VAL A 104 -8.10 7.09 14.63
C VAL A 104 -8.04 6.98 16.16
N VAL A 105 -9.04 6.35 16.79
CA VAL A 105 -9.02 6.10 18.25
C VAL A 105 -7.88 5.18 18.67
N THR A 106 -7.34 4.34 17.78
CA THR A 106 -6.18 3.50 18.10
C THR A 106 -4.85 4.22 17.92
N VAL A 107 -4.78 5.34 17.19
CA VAL A 107 -3.53 6.07 16.91
C VAL A 107 -2.78 6.50 18.17
N PRO A 108 -3.42 6.98 19.25
CA PRO A 108 -2.70 7.32 20.49
C PRO A 108 -2.03 6.12 21.19
N SER A 109 -2.42 4.89 20.85
CA SER A 109 -1.75 3.68 21.38
C SER A 109 -0.43 3.36 20.67
N LEU A 110 -0.17 3.99 19.51
CA LEU A 110 1.09 3.83 18.80
C LEU A 110 2.18 4.72 19.43
N PRO A 111 3.43 4.24 19.50
CA PRO A 111 4.53 5.08 19.95
C PRO A 111 4.72 6.26 18.99
N ALA A 112 5.17 7.39 19.54
CA ALA A 112 5.51 8.55 18.73
C ALA A 112 6.58 8.18 17.69
N ILE A 113 6.45 8.72 16.47
CA ILE A 113 7.38 8.46 15.37
C ILE A 113 8.79 8.89 15.79
N GLY A 114 9.75 7.97 15.70
CA GLY A 114 11.14 8.20 16.10
C GLY A 114 11.39 8.18 17.61
N SER A 115 10.42 7.76 18.43
CA SER A 115 10.65 7.60 19.86
C SER A 115 11.70 6.52 20.12
N THR A 116 12.71 6.86 20.94
CA THR A 116 13.74 5.92 21.40
C THR A 116 13.20 4.88 22.39
N SER A 117 12.02 5.12 22.96
CA SER A 117 11.32 4.16 23.82
C SER A 117 10.34 3.27 23.03
N ALA A 118 10.30 3.37 21.69
CA ALA A 118 9.45 2.52 20.88
C ALA A 118 9.91 1.05 21.02
N PRO A 119 8.99 0.07 21.09
CA PRO A 119 9.36 -1.34 21.24
C PRO A 119 10.37 -1.82 20.19
N ILE A 120 10.29 -1.33 18.96
CA ILE A 120 11.22 -1.70 17.88
C ILE A 120 12.65 -1.16 18.09
N ALA A 121 12.79 0.00 18.76
CA ALA A 121 14.06 0.63 19.06
C ALA A 121 14.76 0.03 20.28
N THR A 122 13.99 -0.57 21.20
CA THR A 122 14.50 -1.21 22.42
C THR A 122 14.55 -2.74 22.33
N ALA A 123 13.98 -3.34 21.28
CA ALA A 123 13.93 -4.78 21.13
C ALA A 123 15.32 -5.36 20.87
N GLU A 124 15.73 -6.29 21.71
CA GLU A 124 16.96 -7.09 21.54
C GLU A 124 16.96 -7.82 20.18
N LEU A 125 15.78 -8.26 19.72
CA LEU A 125 15.62 -8.94 18.43
C LEU A 125 16.05 -8.08 17.23
N THR A 126 15.77 -6.77 17.24
CA THR A 126 16.19 -5.87 16.17
C THR A 126 17.71 -5.84 16.07
N ASN A 127 18.40 -5.72 17.20
CA ASN A 127 19.87 -5.71 17.24
C ASN A 127 20.45 -7.06 16.84
N TYR A 128 19.82 -8.16 17.29
CA TYR A 128 20.22 -9.52 16.89
C TYR A 128 20.23 -9.67 15.36
N TYR A 129 19.17 -9.25 14.66
CA TYR A 129 19.14 -9.31 13.21
C TYR A 129 20.18 -8.42 12.54
N LEU A 130 20.42 -7.21 13.06
CA LEU A 130 21.42 -6.31 12.50
C LEU A 130 22.85 -6.85 12.64
N GLU A 131 23.14 -7.56 13.73
CA GLU A 131 24.47 -8.09 14.03
C GLU A 131 24.74 -9.46 13.38
N ASN A 132 23.70 -10.30 13.24
CA ASN A 132 23.89 -11.71 12.86
C ASN A 132 23.35 -12.08 11.47
N ALA A 133 22.58 -11.22 10.79
CA ALA A 133 21.98 -11.56 9.49
C ALA A 133 23.03 -11.97 8.43
N ASP A 134 24.11 -11.21 8.28
CA ASP A 134 25.13 -11.51 7.26
C ASP A 134 25.91 -12.79 7.60
N THR A 135 26.23 -13.01 8.89
CA THR A 135 27.02 -14.17 9.32
C THR A 135 26.23 -15.48 9.29
N GLU A 136 24.94 -15.44 9.65
CA GLU A 136 24.09 -16.63 9.71
C GLU A 136 23.47 -16.99 8.36
N THR A 137 23.15 -15.99 7.51
CA THR A 137 22.42 -16.21 6.26
C THR A 137 23.24 -15.94 5.00
N GLY A 138 24.40 -15.26 5.12
CA GLY A 138 25.22 -14.83 3.98
C GLY A 138 24.58 -13.73 3.12
N VAL A 139 23.55 -13.05 3.63
CA VAL A 139 22.79 -12.02 2.90
C VAL A 139 23.01 -10.65 3.55
N LYS A 140 23.60 -9.73 2.79
CA LYS A 140 23.90 -8.37 3.26
C LYS A 140 22.68 -7.48 3.48
N ASN A 141 21.59 -7.73 2.74
CA ASN A 141 20.33 -7.01 2.95
C ASN A 141 19.57 -7.67 4.11
N VAL A 142 19.57 -7.00 5.27
CA VAL A 142 18.92 -7.47 6.50
C VAL A 142 17.42 -7.72 6.30
N VAL A 143 16.72 -6.90 5.52
CA VAL A 143 15.28 -7.10 5.23
C VAL A 143 15.08 -8.40 4.47
N THR A 144 15.90 -8.66 3.45
CA THR A 144 15.84 -9.92 2.69
C THR A 144 16.22 -11.13 3.56
N ALA A 145 17.24 -10.99 4.41
CA ALA A 145 17.63 -12.03 5.37
C ALA A 145 16.47 -12.36 6.34
N ILE A 146 15.77 -11.33 6.83
CA ILE A 146 14.59 -11.51 7.70
C ILE A 146 13.48 -12.24 6.95
N LEU A 147 13.08 -11.76 5.77
CA LEU A 147 11.96 -12.35 5.03
C LEU A 147 12.23 -13.80 4.60
N VAL A 148 13.44 -14.11 4.16
CA VAL A 148 13.75 -15.43 3.58
C VAL A 148 14.26 -16.42 4.63
N ALA A 149 15.15 -16.01 5.52
CA ALA A 149 15.83 -16.93 6.44
C ALA A 149 15.21 -16.95 7.84
N TYR A 150 15.04 -15.80 8.49
CA TYR A 150 14.52 -15.75 9.87
C TYR A 150 13.01 -15.97 9.95
N ARG A 151 12.26 -15.39 9.01
CA ARG A 151 10.79 -15.39 8.95
C ARG A 151 10.28 -15.97 7.64
N GLY A 152 11.04 -16.90 7.04
CA GLY A 152 10.69 -17.57 5.79
C GLY A 152 9.33 -18.26 5.78
N PHE A 153 8.84 -18.73 6.93
CA PHE A 153 7.50 -19.32 7.04
C PHE A 153 6.38 -18.31 6.80
N ASP A 154 6.55 -17.05 7.23
CA ASP A 154 5.56 -15.99 6.99
C ASP A 154 5.51 -15.66 5.50
N THR A 155 6.68 -15.50 4.86
CA THR A 155 6.78 -15.26 3.40
C THR A 155 6.30 -16.45 2.56
N LEU A 156 6.48 -17.69 3.02
CA LEU A 156 5.86 -18.87 2.38
C LEU A 156 4.33 -18.79 2.43
N GLY A 157 3.78 -18.34 3.56
CA GLY A 157 2.34 -18.09 3.71
C GLY A 157 1.84 -17.01 2.75
N GLU A 158 2.53 -15.87 2.69
CA GLU A 158 2.22 -14.78 1.75
C GLU A 158 2.27 -15.26 0.29
N ALA A 159 3.32 -16.00 -0.10
CA ALA A 159 3.45 -16.56 -1.44
C ALA A 159 2.29 -17.52 -1.77
N THR A 160 1.88 -18.35 -0.80
CA THR A 160 0.74 -19.26 -0.96
C THR A 160 -0.55 -18.49 -1.21
N VAL A 161 -0.79 -17.40 -0.48
CA VAL A 161 -1.97 -16.53 -0.67
C VAL A 161 -1.95 -15.88 -2.06
N VAL A 162 -0.82 -15.32 -2.49
CA VAL A 162 -0.69 -14.67 -3.81
C VAL A 162 -0.91 -15.67 -4.94
N ILE A 163 -0.29 -16.85 -4.86
CA ILE A 163 -0.47 -17.92 -5.86
C ILE A 163 -1.93 -18.36 -5.91
N THR A 164 -2.56 -18.54 -4.74
CA THR A 164 -3.96 -18.96 -4.65
C THR A 164 -4.91 -17.90 -5.20
N ALA A 165 -4.68 -16.62 -4.91
CA ALA A 165 -5.44 -15.50 -5.47
C ALA A 165 -5.29 -15.43 -7.00
N GLY A 166 -4.07 -15.61 -7.52
CA GLY A 166 -3.81 -15.69 -8.95
C GLY A 166 -4.52 -16.86 -9.63
N LEU A 167 -4.47 -18.05 -9.03
CA LEU A 167 -5.20 -19.23 -9.54
C LEU A 167 -6.72 -19.02 -9.48
N ALA A 168 -7.24 -18.46 -8.39
CA ALA A 168 -8.67 -18.14 -8.25
C ALA A 168 -9.12 -17.14 -9.33
N ALA A 169 -8.35 -16.08 -9.57
CA ALA A 169 -8.62 -15.13 -10.65
C ALA A 169 -8.62 -15.81 -12.01
N LEU A 170 -7.64 -16.68 -12.30
CA LEU A 170 -7.59 -17.44 -13.55
C LEU A 170 -8.77 -18.40 -13.72
N ILE A 171 -9.24 -19.05 -12.65
CA ILE A 171 -10.41 -19.94 -12.68
C ILE A 171 -11.69 -19.13 -12.94
N VAL A 172 -11.87 -18.00 -12.24
CA VAL A 172 -13.04 -17.12 -12.41
C VAL A 172 -13.08 -16.55 -13.82
N LEU A 173 -11.94 -16.10 -14.36
CA LEU A 173 -11.83 -15.61 -15.73
C LEU A 173 -11.93 -16.74 -16.78
N ARG A 174 -11.91 -18.02 -16.37
CA ARG A 174 -12.08 -19.22 -17.23
C ARG A 174 -13.53 -19.75 -17.29
N GLN A 175 -14.51 -18.87 -17.16
CA GLN A 175 -15.85 -19.05 -17.75
C GLN A 175 -16.27 -17.78 -18.48
N GLU A 176 -15.69 -17.51 -19.65
CA GLU A 176 -16.39 -17.40 -20.94
C GLU A 176 -15.31 -17.41 -22.04
N THR A 177 -15.56 -18.22 -23.06
CA THR A 177 -14.73 -18.44 -24.24
C THR A 177 -14.18 -17.15 -24.84
N PHE A 178 -12.85 -17.01 -24.89
CA PHE A 178 -12.21 -16.22 -25.93
C PHE A 178 -12.38 -16.96 -27.27
N LEU A 179 -13.50 -16.72 -27.95
CA LEU A 179 -13.61 -16.90 -29.40
C LEU A 179 -13.39 -15.54 -30.07
#